data_AF-A0A381VC04-F1
#
_entry.id   AF-A0A381VC04-F1
#
_cell.length_a   1.000
_cell.length_b   1.000
_cell.length_c   1.000
_cell.angle_alpha   90.00
_cell.angle_beta   90.00
_cell.angle_gamma   90.00
#
_symmetry.space_group_name_H-M   'P 1'
#
loop_
_entity.id
_entity.type
_entity.pdbx_description
1 polymer ?
#
loop_
_entity_poly.entity_id
_entity_poly.type
_entity_poly.pdbx_seq_one_letter_code
_entity_poly.pdbx_strand_id
1 'polypeptide(L)'
;VKVFITCLGTETNTFSNMPTGMTNFEETMLYHGDATASSTALFAMPLVIWREKAEAAGAEVIESLSAFAQPAGNTVKSVYEGFRNEILNDLKAAMPVDLVLLCLHGAMVADGYDDCEGDLTQRVRQIVGPDAVIGIELDLHCSITQTLTDNADVIITFKEYPHIDPPDRAHELFDICWQTVQGDVKPVMNVHDLRMISMWRTPVEPAASIVREMHNLETRDTVLSVSHAHGFPWGDVPDASAKLLVVTDNDLETGRKVASELSETIWSLREKTHPTGLSIDDAFSTALNTASGPVVLADHADNAGVGAPSDSTYILQAILDKNIENVA
;
A
#
# COMPACT_ATOMS: atom_id res chain seq x y z
N VAL A 1 8.63 -1.77 -26.92
CA VAL A 1 8.21 -1.37 -25.57
C VAL A 1 9.38 -1.62 -24.63
N LYS A 2 9.85 -0.60 -23.94
CA LYS A 2 10.79 -0.71 -22.83
C LYS A 2 10.06 -0.37 -21.53
N VAL A 3 10.14 -1.28 -20.57
CA VAL A 3 9.47 -1.22 -19.27
C VAL A 3 10.51 -0.95 -18.19
N PHE A 4 10.24 0.02 -17.32
CA PHE A 4 11.04 0.29 -16.12
C PHE A 4 10.25 -0.13 -14.87
N ILE A 5 10.86 -0.91 -14.00
CA ILE A 5 10.23 -1.39 -12.76
C ILE A 5 11.09 -1.05 -11.54
N THR A 6 10.44 -0.71 -10.43
CA THR A 6 11.11 -0.40 -9.15
C THR A 6 10.17 -0.62 -7.98
N CYS A 7 10.74 -0.81 -6.79
CA CYS A 7 10.03 -0.84 -5.52
C CYS A 7 10.67 0.13 -4.52
N LEU A 8 9.86 0.96 -3.87
CA LEU A 8 10.29 1.75 -2.71
C LEU A 8 9.13 1.90 -1.74
N GLY A 9 9.30 1.43 -0.50
CA GLY A 9 8.24 1.57 0.48
C GLY A 9 8.65 1.30 1.92
N THR A 10 7.88 1.88 2.83
CA THR A 10 7.73 1.47 4.22
C THR A 10 6.42 2.10 4.71
N GLU A 11 5.88 1.59 5.81
CA GLU A 11 4.72 2.19 6.46
C GLU A 11 5.20 3.04 7.64
N THR A 12 4.92 4.34 7.62
CA THR A 12 5.51 5.27 8.61
C THR A 12 4.52 5.72 9.67
N ASN A 13 4.75 5.26 10.89
CA ASN A 13 4.12 5.80 12.09
C ASN A 13 4.83 7.08 12.53
N THR A 14 4.28 8.22 12.14
CA THR A 14 4.84 9.56 12.45
C THR A 14 4.91 9.89 13.94
N PHE A 15 4.23 9.12 14.79
CA PHE A 15 4.28 9.25 16.24
C PHE A 15 5.36 8.36 16.89
N SER A 16 5.93 7.43 16.14
CA SER A 16 6.97 6.52 16.62
C SER A 16 8.31 7.24 16.76
N ASN A 17 9.01 6.95 17.84
CA ASN A 17 10.34 7.49 18.12
C ASN A 17 11.49 6.64 17.53
N MET A 18 11.17 5.54 16.84
CA MET A 18 12.13 4.64 16.20
C MET A 18 12.22 4.96 14.70
N PRO A 19 13.19 5.76 14.24
CA PRO A 19 13.26 6.13 12.83
C PRO A 19 13.57 4.93 11.93
N THR A 20 13.07 4.98 10.68
CA THR A 20 13.42 3.99 9.65
C THR A 20 14.74 4.39 9.00
N GLY A 21 15.82 3.67 9.32
CA GLY A 21 17.17 3.89 8.79
C GLY A 21 17.57 2.88 7.72
N MET A 22 18.79 3.00 7.19
CA MET A 22 19.33 2.11 6.15
C MET A 22 19.26 0.62 6.55
N THR A 23 19.63 0.30 7.80
CA THR A 23 19.63 -1.07 8.31
C THR A 23 18.25 -1.73 8.22
N ASN A 24 17.16 -0.98 8.40
CA ASN A 24 15.81 -1.53 8.29
C ASN A 24 15.50 -2.04 6.87
N PHE A 25 16.03 -1.36 5.85
CA PHE A 25 15.92 -1.81 4.46
C PHE A 25 16.86 -2.98 4.18
N GLU A 26 18.11 -2.93 4.65
CA GLU A 26 19.10 -4.01 4.50
C GLU A 26 18.61 -5.34 5.10
N GLU A 27 17.93 -5.30 6.25
CA GLU A 27 17.41 -6.49 6.95
C GLU A 27 16.13 -7.04 6.32
N THR A 28 15.38 -6.22 5.58
CA THR A 28 14.06 -6.60 5.05
C THR A 28 14.12 -6.89 3.56
N MET A 29 14.45 -5.88 2.76
CA MET A 29 14.53 -5.96 1.30
C MET A 29 15.30 -4.75 0.79
N LEU A 30 16.52 -4.97 0.31
CA LEU A 30 17.31 -3.98 -0.40
C LEU A 30 18.10 -4.67 -1.52
N TYR A 31 17.69 -4.39 -2.76
CA TYR A 31 18.25 -4.96 -3.97
C TYR A 31 18.50 -3.87 -4.99
N HIS A 32 19.56 -4.01 -5.79
CA HIS A 32 20.03 -2.99 -6.72
C HIS A 32 19.94 -3.53 -8.15
N GLY A 33 18.71 -3.59 -8.68
CA GLY A 33 18.44 -4.07 -10.04
C GLY A 33 18.30 -5.58 -10.19
N ASP A 34 18.22 -6.34 -9.10
CA ASP A 34 18.25 -7.82 -9.08
C ASP A 34 17.27 -8.48 -8.10
N ALA A 35 16.26 -7.74 -7.62
CA ALA A 35 15.23 -8.25 -6.72
C ALA A 35 14.41 -9.35 -7.36
N THR A 36 14.06 -9.22 -8.65
CA THR A 36 13.25 -10.21 -9.37
C THR A 36 13.91 -11.59 -9.48
N ALA A 37 15.23 -11.66 -9.35
CA ALA A 37 15.99 -12.91 -9.37
C ALA A 37 16.24 -13.50 -7.97
N SER A 38 16.19 -12.66 -6.93
CA SER A 38 16.82 -12.95 -5.64
C SER A 38 15.91 -12.82 -4.43
N SER A 39 14.77 -12.12 -4.55
CA SER A 39 13.86 -11.84 -3.44
C SER A 39 12.61 -12.72 -3.50
N THR A 40 12.14 -13.13 -2.32
CA THR A 40 10.82 -13.76 -2.12
C THR A 40 9.91 -12.89 -1.25
N ALA A 41 10.29 -11.63 -1.01
CA ALA A 41 9.50 -10.71 -0.21
C ALA A 41 8.20 -10.32 -0.93
N LEU A 42 7.15 -10.01 -0.16
CA LEU A 42 5.84 -9.64 -0.69
C LEU A 42 5.93 -8.47 -1.69
N PHE A 43 6.66 -7.41 -1.33
CA PHE A 43 6.86 -6.22 -2.17
C PHE A 43 7.80 -6.44 -3.37
N ALA A 44 8.46 -7.61 -3.49
CA ALA A 44 9.17 -7.99 -4.70
C ALA A 44 8.27 -8.72 -5.71
N MET A 45 7.16 -9.30 -5.27
CA MET A 45 6.28 -10.11 -6.12
C MET A 45 5.71 -9.33 -7.31
N PRO A 46 5.25 -8.07 -7.16
CA PRO A 46 4.79 -7.29 -8.31
C PRO A 46 5.85 -7.14 -9.40
N LEU A 47 7.10 -6.88 -9.02
CA LEU A 47 8.21 -6.71 -9.97
C LEU A 47 8.48 -8.00 -10.74
N VAL A 48 8.44 -9.16 -10.07
CA VAL A 48 8.60 -10.47 -10.72
C VAL A 48 7.51 -10.67 -11.78
N ILE A 49 6.26 -10.43 -11.40
CA ILE A 49 5.10 -10.58 -12.28
C ILE A 49 5.20 -9.63 -13.48
N TRP A 50 5.53 -8.37 -13.25
CA TRP A 50 5.65 -7.37 -14.31
C TRP A 50 6.78 -7.69 -15.26
N ARG A 51 7.94 -8.14 -14.75
CA ARG A 51 9.05 -8.60 -15.58
C ARG A 51 8.62 -9.77 -16.46
N GLU A 52 8.04 -10.82 -15.88
CA GLU A 52 7.63 -12.01 -16.60
C GLU A 52 6.63 -11.68 -17.72
N LYS A 53 5.62 -10.85 -17.43
CA LYS A 53 4.61 -10.45 -18.43
C LYS A 53 5.20 -9.56 -19.52
N ALA A 54 6.07 -8.61 -19.17
CA ALA A 54 6.74 -7.74 -20.13
C ALA A 54 7.66 -8.55 -21.07
N GLU A 55 8.49 -9.43 -20.53
CA GLU A 55 9.41 -10.27 -21.31
C GLU A 55 8.64 -11.28 -22.18
N ALA A 56 7.55 -11.85 -21.68
CA ALA A 56 6.65 -12.71 -22.47
C ALA A 56 5.99 -11.96 -23.65
N ALA A 57 5.76 -10.65 -23.50
CA ALA A 57 5.29 -9.77 -24.57
C ALA A 57 6.42 -9.23 -25.48
N GLY A 58 7.67 -9.65 -25.26
CA GLY A 58 8.84 -9.23 -26.03
C GLY A 58 9.35 -7.82 -25.70
N ALA A 59 8.96 -7.26 -24.55
CA ALA A 59 9.49 -5.99 -24.07
C ALA A 59 10.88 -6.14 -23.43
N GLU A 60 11.66 -5.08 -23.49
CA GLU A 60 12.88 -4.95 -22.69
C GLU A 60 12.51 -4.46 -21.29
N VAL A 61 13.02 -5.11 -20.24
CA VAL A 61 12.76 -4.74 -18.84
C VAL A 61 14.02 -4.22 -18.18
N ILE A 62 13.96 -2.99 -17.68
CA ILE A 62 14.97 -2.38 -16.84
C ILE A 62 14.45 -2.38 -15.41
N GLU A 63 15.20 -3.02 -14.51
CA GLU A 63 14.89 -3.02 -13.08
C GLU A 63 15.87 -2.12 -12.35
N SER A 64 15.33 -1.32 -11.44
CA SER A 64 16.05 -0.38 -10.61
C SER A 64 16.19 -0.94 -9.19
N LEU A 65 16.69 -0.10 -8.27
CA LEU A 65 16.51 -0.29 -6.83
C LEU A 65 15.12 -0.86 -6.47
N SER A 66 15.13 -1.85 -5.58
CA SER A 66 13.96 -2.39 -4.92
C SER A 66 14.21 -2.44 -3.42
N ALA A 67 13.58 -1.52 -2.69
CA ALA A 67 13.81 -1.32 -1.28
C ALA A 67 12.48 -1.32 -0.50
N PHE A 68 12.38 -2.15 0.53
CA PHE A 68 11.27 -2.13 1.47
C PHE A 68 11.78 -2.33 2.90
N ALA A 69 11.22 -1.59 3.86
CA ALA A 69 11.52 -1.75 5.28
C ALA A 69 10.24 -2.03 6.07
N GLN A 70 10.34 -2.86 7.12
CA GLN A 70 9.26 -3.06 8.08
C GLN A 70 8.78 -1.72 8.68
N PRO A 71 7.50 -1.62 9.06
CA PRO A 71 6.94 -0.39 9.62
C PRO A 71 7.71 0.12 10.84
N ALA A 72 7.96 1.42 10.90
CA ALA A 72 8.55 2.11 12.05
C ALA A 72 8.21 3.62 11.98
N GLY A 73 9.00 4.47 12.62
CA GLY A 73 8.89 5.93 12.53
C GLY A 73 9.51 6.52 11.27
N ASN A 74 9.58 7.85 11.23
CA ASN A 74 10.01 8.61 10.04
C ASN A 74 11.27 8.05 9.39
N THR A 75 11.23 7.93 8.07
CA THR A 75 12.40 7.54 7.28
C THR A 75 13.45 8.62 7.34
N VAL A 76 14.69 8.23 7.62
CA VAL A 76 15.81 9.17 7.65
C VAL A 76 15.97 9.82 6.28
N LYS A 77 15.97 11.17 6.24
CA LYS A 77 15.99 11.96 5.01
C LYS A 77 17.02 11.48 3.98
N SER A 78 18.27 11.30 4.40
CA SER A 78 19.36 10.90 3.49
C SER A 78 19.17 9.50 2.90
N VAL A 79 18.46 8.60 3.60
CA VAL A 79 18.14 7.26 3.11
C VAL A 79 17.11 7.37 2.00
N TYR A 80 15.98 8.04 2.27
CA TYR A 80 14.95 8.29 1.26
C TYR A 80 15.52 9.02 0.04
N GLU A 81 16.23 10.13 0.23
CA GLU A 81 16.81 10.89 -0.88
C GLU A 81 17.83 10.07 -1.66
N GLY A 82 18.61 9.21 -0.99
CA GLY A 82 19.55 8.30 -1.63
C GLY A 82 18.86 7.33 -2.58
N PHE A 83 17.86 6.60 -2.06
CA PHE A 83 17.06 5.65 -2.84
C PHE A 83 16.30 6.30 -3.99
N ARG A 84 15.61 7.42 -3.73
CA ARG A 84 14.95 8.21 -4.76
C ARG A 84 15.93 8.60 -5.86
N ASN A 85 17.10 9.12 -5.49
CA ASN A 85 18.08 9.58 -6.48
C ASN A 85 18.64 8.43 -7.32
N GLU A 86 18.85 7.25 -6.72
CA GLU A 86 19.26 6.04 -7.44
C GLU A 86 18.21 5.67 -8.49
N ILE A 87 16.93 5.53 -8.08
CA ILE A 87 15.82 5.22 -9.00
C ILE A 87 15.75 6.21 -10.16
N LEU A 88 15.83 7.51 -9.87
CA LEU A 88 15.75 8.55 -10.90
C LEU A 88 16.97 8.56 -11.82
N ASN A 89 18.15 8.14 -11.36
CA ASN A 89 19.34 8.05 -12.20
C ASN A 89 19.29 6.81 -13.11
N ASP A 90 18.83 5.68 -12.58
CA ASP A 90 18.61 4.46 -13.37
C ASP A 90 17.57 4.70 -14.46
N LEU A 91 16.47 5.37 -14.13
CA LEU A 91 15.44 5.75 -15.11
C LEU A 91 16.01 6.64 -16.22
N LYS A 92 16.82 7.65 -15.89
CA LYS A 92 17.48 8.52 -16.89
C LYS A 92 18.41 7.72 -17.80
N ALA A 93 19.15 6.75 -17.26
CA ALA A 93 20.04 5.89 -18.03
C ALA A 93 19.25 4.92 -18.94
N ALA A 94 18.06 4.52 -18.50
CA ALA A 94 17.17 3.62 -19.24
C ALA A 94 16.45 4.30 -20.42
N MET A 95 16.32 5.63 -20.42
CA MET A 95 15.55 6.36 -21.43
C MET A 95 15.96 6.06 -22.88
N PRO A 96 14.99 6.04 -23.84
CA PRO A 96 13.55 6.21 -23.64
C PRO A 96 12.89 4.95 -23.06
N VAL A 97 11.88 5.14 -22.21
CA VAL A 97 10.99 4.10 -21.66
C VAL A 97 9.55 4.39 -22.09
N ASP A 98 8.75 3.34 -22.30
CA ASP A 98 7.36 3.44 -22.73
C ASP A 98 6.38 3.20 -21.55
N LEU A 99 6.81 2.42 -20.57
CA LEU A 99 6.03 2.04 -19.39
C LEU A 99 6.91 2.08 -18.14
N VAL A 100 6.42 2.71 -17.08
CA VAL A 100 6.99 2.68 -15.74
C VAL A 100 5.99 2.04 -14.79
N LEU A 101 6.41 1.04 -14.02
CA LEU A 101 5.60 0.40 -12.98
C LEU A 101 6.30 0.59 -11.63
N LEU A 102 5.58 1.21 -10.69
CA LEU A 102 6.08 1.53 -9.36
C LEU A 102 5.33 0.67 -8.33
N CYS A 103 6.05 -0.18 -7.60
CA CYS A 103 5.52 -0.83 -6.41
C CYS A 103 5.87 0.05 -5.21
N LEU A 104 4.89 0.75 -4.64
CA LEU A 104 5.10 1.67 -3.51
C LEU A 104 4.21 1.24 -2.36
N HIS A 105 4.53 1.64 -1.12
CA HIS A 105 3.61 1.40 -0.01
C HIS A 105 2.43 2.37 -0.06
N GLY A 106 2.71 3.67 -0.20
CA GLY A 106 1.72 4.75 -0.16
C GLY A 106 1.56 5.41 1.21
N ALA A 107 2.37 5.04 2.21
CA ALA A 107 2.39 5.66 3.53
C ALA A 107 3.83 5.90 4.05
N MET A 108 4.79 6.04 3.13
CA MET A 108 6.14 6.41 3.50
C MET A 108 6.22 7.91 3.80
N VAL A 109 6.63 8.25 5.01
CA VAL A 109 6.99 9.62 5.41
C VAL A 109 8.48 9.65 5.72
N ALA A 110 9.17 10.65 5.21
CA ALA A 110 10.58 10.89 5.51
C ALA A 110 10.76 12.28 6.13
N ASP A 111 11.90 12.49 6.79
CA ASP A 111 12.21 13.81 7.35
C ASP A 111 12.19 14.91 6.27
N GLY A 112 11.18 15.79 6.35
CA GLY A 112 10.93 16.86 5.39
C GLY A 112 10.12 16.46 4.16
N TYR A 113 9.49 15.28 4.16
CA TYR A 113 8.65 14.75 3.07
C TYR A 113 7.43 14.02 3.63
N ASP A 114 6.26 14.67 3.58
CA ASP A 114 4.98 14.07 3.98
C ASP A 114 4.43 13.10 2.92
N ASP A 115 4.89 13.22 1.67
CA ASP A 115 4.42 12.47 0.50
C ASP A 115 5.62 11.99 -0.34
N CYS A 116 6.26 10.90 0.11
CA CYS A 116 7.42 10.33 -0.56
C CYS A 116 7.07 9.73 -1.92
N GLU A 117 5.90 9.10 -2.03
CA GLU A 117 5.39 8.48 -3.24
C GLU A 117 5.04 9.52 -4.31
N GLY A 118 4.43 10.65 -3.92
CA GLY A 118 4.18 11.79 -4.78
C GLY A 118 5.47 12.48 -5.26
N ASP A 119 6.45 12.72 -4.37
CA ASP A 119 7.75 13.31 -4.77
C ASP A 119 8.49 12.42 -5.78
N LEU A 120 8.49 11.09 -5.58
CA LEU A 120 9.08 10.16 -6.53
C LEU A 120 8.33 10.16 -7.87
N THR A 121 7.01 9.96 -7.84
CA THR A 121 6.17 9.85 -9.04
C THR A 121 6.21 11.11 -9.90
N GLN A 122 6.17 12.29 -9.27
CA GLN A 122 6.27 13.57 -9.99
C GLN A 122 7.59 13.69 -10.74
N ARG A 123 8.71 13.28 -10.12
CA ARG A 123 10.04 13.32 -10.75
C ARG A 123 10.18 12.27 -11.85
N VAL A 124 9.60 11.09 -11.68
CA VAL A 124 9.49 10.07 -12.73
C VAL A 124 8.78 10.67 -13.94
N ARG A 125 7.58 11.27 -13.76
CA ARG A 125 6.83 11.94 -14.83
C ARG A 125 7.63 13.01 -15.55
N GLN A 126 8.40 13.82 -14.82
CA GLN A 126 9.27 14.85 -15.41
C GLN A 126 10.37 14.26 -16.31
N ILE A 127 10.86 13.05 -16.03
CA ILE A 127 11.90 12.39 -16.82
C ILE A 127 11.30 11.72 -18.06
N VAL A 128 10.20 10.98 -17.90
CA VAL A 128 9.64 10.16 -18.99
C VAL A 128 8.75 10.95 -19.94
N GLY A 129 8.24 12.10 -19.50
CA GLY A 129 7.34 12.94 -20.28
C GLY A 129 5.89 12.45 -20.26
N PRO A 130 5.00 13.10 -21.03
CA PRO A 130 3.56 12.81 -21.00
C PRO A 130 3.17 11.54 -21.77
N ASP A 131 4.03 11.02 -22.64
CA ASP A 131 3.68 9.92 -23.56
C ASP A 131 3.91 8.53 -22.93
N ALA A 132 4.82 8.41 -21.97
CA ALA A 132 5.08 7.15 -21.27
C ALA A 132 3.97 6.88 -20.23
N VAL A 133 3.55 5.63 -20.10
CA VAL A 133 2.54 5.23 -19.12
C VAL A 133 3.20 5.01 -17.75
N ILE A 134 2.59 5.51 -16.67
CA ILE A 134 3.00 5.28 -15.28
C ILE A 134 1.88 4.55 -14.54
N GLY A 135 2.15 3.31 -14.14
CA GLY A 135 1.31 2.51 -13.26
C GLY A 135 1.87 2.42 -11.86
N ILE A 136 1.01 2.47 -10.84
CA ILE A 136 1.40 2.35 -9.44
C ILE A 136 0.53 1.31 -8.74
N GLU A 137 1.17 0.37 -8.06
CA GLU A 137 0.53 -0.54 -7.11
C GLU A 137 0.87 -0.07 -5.69
N LEU A 138 -0.16 0.11 -4.87
CA LEU A 138 -0.05 0.59 -3.50
C LEU A 138 -0.57 -0.46 -2.50
N ASP A 139 -0.04 -0.40 -1.28
CA ASP A 139 -0.77 -0.95 -0.13
C ASP A 139 -2.10 -0.21 0.02
N LEU A 140 -3.10 -0.88 0.60
CA LEU A 140 -4.39 -0.24 0.89
C LEU A 140 -4.32 0.70 2.10
N HIS A 141 -3.31 0.58 2.96
CA HIS A 141 -2.97 1.53 4.02
C HIS A 141 -2.14 2.69 3.45
N CYS A 142 -2.66 3.36 2.44
CA CYS A 142 -1.99 4.45 1.74
C CYS A 142 -2.74 5.78 1.84
N SER A 143 -2.01 6.87 1.63
CA SER A 143 -2.55 8.21 1.37
C SER A 143 -2.46 8.51 -0.12
N ILE A 144 -3.60 8.46 -0.82
CA ILE A 144 -3.66 8.84 -2.25
C ILE A 144 -3.68 10.37 -2.35
N THR A 145 -2.53 10.99 -2.64
CA THR A 145 -2.41 12.45 -2.76
C THR A 145 -2.77 12.94 -4.16
N GLN A 146 -3.08 14.24 -4.27
CA GLN A 146 -3.30 14.86 -5.59
C GLN A 146 -2.05 14.78 -6.47
N THR A 147 -0.85 14.92 -5.86
CA THR A 147 0.43 14.78 -6.55
C THR A 147 0.55 13.44 -7.25
N LEU A 148 0.16 12.34 -6.59
CA LEU A 148 0.15 11.02 -7.20
C LEU A 148 -0.80 10.96 -8.40
N THR A 149 -2.06 11.37 -8.22
CA THR A 149 -3.08 11.28 -9.28
C THR A 149 -2.81 12.19 -10.46
N ASP A 150 -2.08 13.29 -10.28
CA ASP A 150 -1.70 14.20 -11.36
C ASP A 150 -0.54 13.66 -12.23
N ASN A 151 0.23 12.69 -11.71
CA ASN A 151 1.46 12.23 -12.35
C ASN A 151 1.42 10.76 -12.79
N ALA A 152 0.52 9.94 -12.25
CA ALA A 152 0.28 8.56 -12.69
C ALA A 152 -0.88 8.46 -13.69
N ASP A 153 -0.85 7.44 -14.56
CA ASP A 153 -1.96 7.13 -15.46
C ASP A 153 -2.92 6.11 -14.84
N VAL A 154 -2.37 5.18 -14.04
CA VAL A 154 -3.12 4.15 -13.34
C VAL A 154 -2.56 3.99 -11.94
N ILE A 155 -3.42 4.03 -10.94
CA ILE A 155 -3.11 3.67 -9.57
C ILE A 155 -4.10 2.58 -9.16
N ILE A 156 -3.63 1.53 -8.51
CA ILE A 156 -4.48 0.57 -7.82
C ILE A 156 -3.93 0.29 -6.43
N THR A 157 -4.79 -0.20 -5.54
CA THR A 157 -4.39 -0.67 -4.21
C THR A 157 -4.59 -2.17 -4.08
N PHE A 158 -3.97 -2.77 -3.07
CA PHE A 158 -4.47 -4.01 -2.46
C PHE A 158 -5.96 -3.86 -2.10
N LYS A 159 -6.67 -4.97 -2.01
CA LYS A 159 -8.08 -5.01 -1.59
C LYS A 159 -8.27 -5.75 -0.28
N GLU A 160 -7.31 -6.58 0.13
CA GLU A 160 -7.43 -7.45 1.29
C GLU A 160 -6.50 -7.05 2.45
N TYR A 161 -7.05 -7.05 3.67
CA TYR A 161 -6.34 -6.91 4.94
C TYR A 161 -6.73 -8.06 5.89
N PRO A 162 -5.91 -9.13 5.99
CA PRO A 162 -4.49 -9.19 5.65
C PRO A 162 -4.19 -9.26 4.14
N HIS A 163 -3.00 -8.79 3.76
CA HIS A 163 -2.54 -8.66 2.37
C HIS A 163 -2.25 -10.04 1.76
N ILE A 164 -3.25 -10.60 1.10
CA ILE A 164 -3.17 -11.91 0.41
C ILE A 164 -3.22 -11.76 -1.12
N ASP A 165 -3.54 -10.56 -1.60
CA ASP A 165 -3.84 -10.25 -2.99
C ASP A 165 -2.84 -9.35 -3.75
N PRO A 166 -1.66 -8.91 -3.23
CA PRO A 166 -0.71 -8.14 -4.05
C PRO A 166 -0.37 -8.78 -5.40
N PRO A 167 -0.14 -10.11 -5.53
CA PRO A 167 0.12 -10.72 -6.83
C PRO A 167 -1.03 -10.54 -7.84
N ASP A 168 -2.28 -10.62 -7.37
CA ASP A 168 -3.46 -10.46 -8.22
C ASP A 168 -3.59 -9.00 -8.70
N ARG A 169 -3.26 -8.03 -7.83
CA ARG A 169 -3.22 -6.61 -8.16
C ARG A 169 -2.10 -6.31 -9.15
N ALA A 170 -0.91 -6.87 -8.97
CA ALA A 170 0.18 -6.73 -9.91
C ALA A 170 -0.18 -7.17 -11.34
N HIS A 171 -0.92 -8.29 -11.46
CA HIS A 171 -1.45 -8.74 -12.75
C HIS A 171 -2.42 -7.73 -13.37
N GLU A 172 -3.37 -7.23 -12.58
CA GLU A 172 -4.38 -6.24 -12.97
C GLU A 172 -3.75 -4.92 -13.43
N LEU A 173 -2.83 -4.35 -12.63
CA LEU A 173 -2.13 -3.11 -12.99
C LEU A 173 -1.38 -3.26 -14.30
N PHE A 174 -0.64 -4.36 -14.45
CA PHE A 174 0.13 -4.62 -15.67
C PHE A 174 -0.79 -4.67 -16.89
N ASP A 175 -1.91 -5.39 -16.80
CA ASP A 175 -2.82 -5.55 -17.94
C ASP A 175 -3.43 -4.20 -18.36
N ILE A 176 -3.88 -3.39 -17.40
CA ILE A 176 -4.43 -2.05 -17.69
C ILE A 176 -3.34 -1.16 -18.32
N CYS A 177 -2.15 -1.11 -17.72
CA CYS A 177 -1.07 -0.27 -18.22
C CYS A 177 -0.57 -0.74 -19.59
N TRP A 178 -0.46 -2.04 -19.81
CA TRP A 178 -0.03 -2.61 -21.08
C TRP A 178 -1.03 -2.32 -22.20
N GLN A 179 -2.33 -2.49 -21.94
CA GLN A 179 -3.40 -2.10 -22.88
C GLN A 179 -3.36 -0.60 -23.18
N THR A 180 -3.02 0.23 -22.19
CA THR A 180 -2.85 1.68 -22.38
C THR A 180 -1.68 1.98 -23.32
N VAL A 181 -0.53 1.31 -23.15
CA VAL A 181 0.62 1.43 -24.06
C VAL A 181 0.27 1.00 -25.50
N GLN A 182 -0.60 0.01 -25.67
CA GLN A 182 -1.08 -0.41 -27.00
C GLN A 182 -2.14 0.53 -27.59
N GLY A 183 -2.74 1.41 -26.78
CA GLY A 183 -3.85 2.27 -27.17
C GLY A 183 -5.21 1.57 -27.18
N ASP A 184 -5.32 0.40 -26.53
CA ASP A 184 -6.54 -0.39 -26.45
C ASP A 184 -7.53 0.17 -25.41
N VAL A 185 -7.01 0.78 -24.34
CA VAL A 185 -7.79 1.47 -23.30
C VAL A 185 -7.19 2.83 -23.02
N LYS A 186 -8.00 3.75 -22.48
CA LYS A 186 -7.57 5.08 -22.05
C LYS A 186 -8.03 5.33 -20.61
N PRO A 187 -7.24 4.91 -19.61
CA PRO A 187 -7.60 5.01 -18.22
C PRO A 187 -7.86 6.45 -17.79
N VAL A 188 -8.89 6.64 -16.96
CA VAL A 188 -9.15 7.89 -16.26
C VAL A 188 -9.46 7.58 -14.79
N MET A 189 -8.84 8.33 -13.88
CA MET A 189 -8.96 8.11 -12.44
C MET A 189 -9.95 9.09 -11.81
N ASN A 190 -10.81 8.60 -10.91
CA ASN A 190 -11.65 9.42 -10.04
C ASN A 190 -11.36 9.07 -8.58
N VAL A 191 -11.03 10.08 -7.78
CA VAL A 191 -10.87 9.96 -6.33
C VAL A 191 -12.06 10.58 -5.62
N HIS A 192 -12.59 9.87 -4.63
CA HIS A 192 -13.55 10.39 -3.67
C HIS A 192 -13.00 10.25 -2.25
N ASP A 193 -12.90 11.36 -1.53
CA ASP A 193 -12.45 11.41 -0.14
C ASP A 193 -13.62 11.13 0.82
N LEU A 194 -13.48 10.11 1.67
CA LEU A 194 -14.51 9.71 2.63
C LEU A 194 -14.49 10.61 3.88
N ARG A 195 -13.41 11.35 4.10
CA ARG A 195 -13.16 12.21 5.28
C ARG A 195 -13.30 11.44 6.58
N MET A 196 -12.74 10.24 6.60
CA MET A 196 -12.71 9.39 7.79
C MET A 196 -11.39 8.64 7.90
N ILE A 197 -11.02 8.36 9.15
CA ILE A 197 -9.95 7.46 9.52
C ILE A 197 -10.60 6.30 10.26
N SER A 198 -10.33 5.07 9.83
CA SER A 198 -10.80 3.83 10.45
C SER A 198 -9.85 2.71 10.06
N MET A 199 -10.10 1.51 10.55
CA MET A 199 -9.53 0.29 9.97
C MET A 199 -10.67 -0.61 9.50
N TRP A 200 -10.44 -1.35 8.41
CA TRP A 200 -11.42 -2.28 7.87
C TRP A 200 -10.79 -3.66 7.75
N ARG A 201 -11.25 -4.60 8.60
CA ARG A 201 -10.81 -5.99 8.56
C ARG A 201 -11.57 -6.73 7.45
N THR A 202 -10.98 -6.80 6.27
CA THR A 202 -11.69 -7.27 5.05
C THR A 202 -12.21 -8.71 5.10
N PRO A 203 -11.69 -9.65 5.92
CA PRO A 203 -12.28 -10.99 6.02
C PRO A 203 -13.59 -11.06 6.81
N VAL A 204 -13.99 -10.00 7.51
CA VAL A 204 -15.17 -10.00 8.39
C VAL A 204 -16.24 -9.03 7.90
N GLU A 205 -17.51 -9.38 8.12
CA GLU A 205 -18.62 -8.50 7.79
C GLU A 205 -18.67 -7.28 8.74
N PRO A 206 -18.99 -6.07 8.23
CA PRO A 206 -19.44 -5.81 6.85
C PRO A 206 -18.32 -5.45 5.85
N ALA A 207 -17.04 -5.46 6.26
CA ALA A 207 -15.92 -5.11 5.38
C ALA A 207 -15.72 -6.11 4.23
N ALA A 208 -15.98 -7.40 4.46
CA ALA A 208 -15.98 -8.42 3.41
C ALA A 208 -16.97 -8.10 2.27
N SER A 209 -18.14 -7.56 2.60
CA SER A 209 -19.11 -7.11 1.60
C SER A 209 -18.61 -5.94 0.76
N ILE A 210 -17.78 -5.06 1.32
CA ILE A 210 -17.18 -3.93 0.58
C ILE A 210 -16.24 -4.46 -0.51
N VAL A 211 -15.34 -5.38 -0.17
CA VAL A 211 -14.40 -5.98 -1.15
C VAL A 211 -15.15 -6.75 -2.26
N ARG A 212 -16.18 -7.52 -1.90
CA ARG A 212 -17.02 -8.20 -2.91
C ARG A 212 -17.70 -7.20 -3.84
N GLU A 213 -18.18 -6.07 -3.32
CA GLU A 213 -18.80 -5.05 -4.15
C GLU A 213 -17.78 -4.37 -5.07
N MET A 214 -16.55 -4.11 -4.60
CA MET A 214 -15.47 -3.62 -5.47
C MET A 214 -15.26 -4.55 -6.66
N HIS A 215 -15.17 -5.86 -6.44
CA HIS A 215 -15.05 -6.84 -7.53
C HIS A 215 -16.28 -6.91 -8.44
N ASN A 216 -17.50 -6.80 -7.89
CA ASN A 216 -18.72 -6.75 -8.70
C ASN A 216 -18.75 -5.50 -9.60
N LEU A 217 -18.23 -4.37 -9.13
CA LEU A 217 -18.17 -3.12 -9.89
C LEU A 217 -17.21 -3.24 -11.07
N GLU A 218 -16.13 -3.99 -10.94
CA GLU A 218 -15.12 -4.26 -11.97
C GLU A 218 -15.63 -5.17 -13.10
N THR A 219 -16.77 -5.84 -12.91
CA THR A 219 -17.40 -6.59 -14.01
C THR A 219 -18.22 -5.70 -14.95
N ARG A 220 -18.31 -4.39 -14.68
CA ARG A 220 -19.02 -3.43 -15.54
C ARG A 220 -18.10 -3.00 -16.68
N ASP A 221 -18.64 -2.92 -17.90
CA ASP A 221 -17.86 -2.76 -19.14
C ASP A 221 -16.80 -1.63 -19.13
N THR A 222 -17.02 -0.53 -18.40
CA THR A 222 -16.09 0.62 -18.38
C THR A 222 -15.25 0.75 -17.11
N VAL A 223 -15.45 -0.09 -16.09
CA VAL A 223 -14.70 -0.01 -14.82
C VAL A 223 -13.51 -0.94 -14.87
N LEU A 224 -12.31 -0.37 -14.90
CA LEU A 224 -11.04 -1.12 -14.99
C LEU A 224 -10.55 -1.57 -13.62
N SER A 225 -10.70 -0.73 -12.59
CA SER A 225 -10.32 -1.06 -11.22
C SER A 225 -11.04 -0.20 -10.20
N VAL A 226 -11.32 -0.77 -9.03
CA VAL A 226 -11.86 -0.10 -7.84
C VAL A 226 -10.94 -0.38 -6.66
N SER A 227 -10.44 0.68 -6.04
CA SER A 227 -9.47 0.65 -4.94
C SER A 227 -10.01 1.42 -3.73
N HIS A 228 -10.00 0.80 -2.56
CA HIS A 228 -10.37 1.41 -1.28
C HIS A 228 -9.12 1.61 -0.45
N ALA A 229 -8.54 2.80 -0.54
CA ALA A 229 -7.46 3.21 0.34
C ALA A 229 -8.06 3.46 1.74
N HIS A 230 -7.64 2.67 2.72
CA HIS A 230 -8.06 2.80 4.11
C HIS A 230 -7.47 4.05 4.78
N GLY A 231 -6.45 4.67 4.17
CA GLY A 231 -5.59 5.62 4.87
C GLY A 231 -4.68 4.89 5.86
N PHE A 232 -3.86 5.67 6.57
CA PHE A 232 -3.02 5.14 7.64
C PHE A 232 -3.22 5.96 8.92
N PRO A 233 -3.91 5.42 9.95
CA PRO A 233 -4.28 6.17 11.15
C PRO A 233 -3.11 6.73 11.97
N TRP A 234 -1.89 6.21 11.78
CA TRP A 234 -0.71 6.64 12.51
C TRP A 234 0.20 7.60 11.69
N GLY A 235 -0.27 8.06 10.53
CA GLY A 235 0.39 9.08 9.72
C GLY A 235 -0.25 10.46 9.90
N ASP A 236 0.44 11.39 10.56
CA ASP A 236 0.06 12.80 10.66
C ASP A 236 0.50 13.56 9.39
N VAL A 237 -0.24 13.33 8.29
CA VAL A 237 0.00 13.96 7.00
C VAL A 237 -1.25 14.68 6.49
N PRO A 238 -1.13 15.72 5.65
CA PRO A 238 -2.28 16.51 5.19
C PRO A 238 -3.37 15.69 4.48
N ASP A 239 -2.99 14.59 3.83
CA ASP A 239 -3.87 13.72 3.03
C ASP A 239 -4.38 12.48 3.78
N ALA A 240 -4.19 12.42 5.11
CA ALA A 240 -4.61 11.31 5.97
C ALA A 240 -6.16 11.16 5.99
N SER A 241 -6.67 10.32 5.09
CA SER A 241 -8.09 9.99 4.98
C SER A 241 -8.28 8.72 4.16
N ALA A 242 -9.33 7.96 4.45
CA ALA A 242 -9.78 6.91 3.56
C ALA A 242 -10.35 7.49 2.26
N LYS A 243 -9.99 6.87 1.14
CA LYS A 243 -10.33 7.33 -0.22
C LYS A 243 -10.79 6.17 -1.08
N LEU A 244 -11.75 6.43 -1.97
CA LEU A 244 -12.11 5.54 -3.06
C LEU A 244 -11.46 6.06 -4.33
N LEU A 245 -10.71 5.20 -5.02
CA LEU A 245 -10.15 5.46 -6.33
C LEU A 245 -10.79 4.50 -7.33
N VAL A 246 -11.36 5.04 -8.40
CA VAL A 246 -11.95 4.26 -9.49
C VAL A 246 -11.25 4.60 -10.80
N VAL A 247 -10.73 3.58 -11.46
CA VAL A 247 -10.15 3.66 -12.79
C VAL A 247 -11.19 3.19 -13.80
N THR A 248 -11.49 4.00 -14.81
CA THR A 248 -12.39 3.63 -15.91
C THR A 248 -11.73 3.79 -17.27
N ASP A 249 -12.26 3.12 -18.29
CA ASP A 249 -11.87 3.34 -19.68
C ASP A 249 -12.60 4.55 -20.25
N ASN A 250 -11.93 5.71 -20.22
CA ASN A 250 -12.39 6.99 -20.79
C ASN A 250 -13.82 7.40 -20.39
N ASP A 251 -14.28 7.00 -19.20
CA ASP A 251 -15.62 7.26 -18.68
C ASP A 251 -15.56 7.87 -17.27
N LEU A 252 -15.26 9.17 -17.22
CA LEU A 252 -15.14 9.91 -15.96
C LEU A 252 -16.45 9.95 -15.15
N GLU A 253 -17.61 9.95 -15.83
CA GLU A 253 -18.89 10.08 -15.15
C GLU A 253 -19.28 8.80 -14.41
N THR A 254 -19.06 7.63 -15.03
CA THR A 254 -19.22 6.34 -14.35
C THR A 254 -18.26 6.23 -13.18
N GLY A 255 -16.98 6.61 -13.37
CA GLY A 255 -15.98 6.58 -12.30
C GLY A 255 -16.38 7.43 -11.10
N ARG A 256 -16.82 8.67 -11.32
CA ARG A 256 -17.31 9.58 -10.27
C ARG A 256 -18.52 8.99 -9.52
N LYS A 257 -19.48 8.44 -10.27
CA LYS A 257 -20.68 7.85 -9.69
C LYS A 257 -20.36 6.65 -8.81
N VAL A 258 -19.55 5.72 -9.31
CA VAL A 258 -19.12 4.52 -8.56
C VAL A 258 -18.36 4.93 -7.29
N ALA A 259 -17.40 5.84 -7.41
CA ALA A 259 -16.62 6.31 -6.26
C ALA A 259 -17.52 6.95 -5.19
N SER A 260 -18.49 7.78 -5.60
CA SER A 260 -19.43 8.44 -4.68
C SER A 260 -20.38 7.43 -4.00
N GLU A 261 -21.03 6.54 -4.76
CA GLU A 261 -22.01 5.59 -4.23
C GLU A 261 -21.37 4.58 -3.25
N LEU A 262 -20.17 4.08 -3.58
CA LEU A 262 -19.44 3.17 -2.70
C LEU A 262 -18.91 3.90 -1.45
N SER A 263 -18.44 5.15 -1.60
CA SER A 263 -18.03 5.97 -0.45
C SER A 263 -19.18 6.22 0.53
N GLU A 264 -20.38 6.55 0.04
CA GLU A 264 -21.58 6.70 0.88
C GLU A 264 -21.93 5.41 1.61
N THR A 265 -21.79 4.27 0.93
CA THR A 265 -22.00 2.95 1.52
C THR A 265 -21.02 2.70 2.66
N ILE A 266 -19.72 2.88 2.43
CA ILE A 266 -18.67 2.68 3.45
C ILE A 266 -18.87 3.64 4.63
N TRP A 267 -19.14 4.92 4.36
CA TRP A 267 -19.43 5.91 5.39
C TRP A 267 -20.63 5.51 6.25
N SER A 268 -21.69 4.95 5.65
CA SER A 268 -22.87 4.47 6.38
C SER A 268 -22.56 3.28 7.32
N LEU A 269 -21.50 2.53 7.02
CA LEU A 269 -21.05 1.36 7.79
C LEU A 269 -20.02 1.68 8.86
N ARG A 270 -19.53 2.92 8.96
CA ARG A 270 -18.40 3.32 9.83
C ARG A 270 -18.47 2.80 11.27
N GLU A 271 -19.63 2.85 11.91
CA GLU A 271 -19.81 2.38 13.30
C GLU A 271 -19.74 0.85 13.43
N LYS A 272 -20.00 0.13 12.34
CA LYS A 272 -19.98 -1.34 12.30
C LYS A 272 -18.61 -1.89 11.87
N THR A 273 -17.84 -1.10 11.11
CA THR A 273 -16.50 -1.47 10.68
C THR A 273 -15.43 -1.06 11.68
N HIS A 274 -15.73 -0.12 12.58
CA HIS A 274 -14.79 0.33 13.59
C HIS A 274 -14.25 -0.86 14.43
N PRO A 275 -12.93 -1.03 14.55
CA PRO A 275 -12.34 -2.09 15.34
C PRO A 275 -12.78 -2.02 16.81
N THR A 276 -13.10 -3.17 17.39
CA THR A 276 -13.34 -3.28 18.84
C THR A 276 -12.32 -4.23 19.44
N GLY A 277 -11.92 -3.95 20.67
CA GLY A 277 -10.99 -4.77 21.43
C GLY A 277 -11.50 -4.97 22.86
N LEU A 278 -10.94 -5.97 23.54
CA LEU A 278 -11.17 -6.16 24.97
C LEU A 278 -10.28 -5.21 25.76
N SER A 279 -10.75 -4.79 26.94
CA SER A 279 -9.85 -4.23 27.94
C SER A 279 -8.83 -5.29 28.38
N ILE A 280 -7.69 -4.88 28.95
CA ILE A 280 -6.70 -5.83 29.49
C ILE A 280 -7.37 -6.79 30.50
N ASP A 281 -8.20 -6.27 31.39
CA ASP A 281 -8.91 -7.08 32.39
C ASP A 281 -9.89 -8.08 31.76
N ASP A 282 -10.66 -7.67 30.76
CA ASP A 282 -11.59 -8.55 30.05
C ASP A 282 -10.84 -9.61 29.22
N ALA A 283 -9.71 -9.23 28.61
CA ALA A 283 -8.84 -10.15 27.87
C ALA A 283 -8.29 -11.26 28.79
N PHE A 284 -7.77 -10.91 29.97
CA PHE A 284 -7.31 -11.91 30.94
C PHE A 284 -8.47 -12.74 31.51
N SER A 285 -9.61 -12.11 31.81
CA SER A 285 -10.80 -12.83 32.27
C SER A 285 -11.27 -13.85 31.22
N THR A 286 -11.20 -13.51 29.93
CA THR A 286 -11.55 -14.41 28.82
C THR A 286 -10.51 -15.54 28.70
N ALA A 287 -9.23 -15.20 28.73
CA ALA A 287 -8.14 -16.15 28.61
C ALA A 287 -8.18 -17.22 29.71
N LEU A 288 -8.35 -16.81 30.98
CA LEU A 288 -8.35 -17.72 32.13
C LEU A 288 -9.57 -18.64 32.21
N ASN A 289 -10.68 -18.24 31.58
CA ASN A 289 -11.88 -19.06 31.48
C ASN A 289 -11.89 -19.98 30.25
N THR A 290 -10.83 -19.96 29.43
CA THR A 290 -10.73 -20.81 28.24
C THR A 290 -10.40 -22.25 28.67
N ALA A 291 -11.23 -23.21 28.23
CA ALA A 291 -11.19 -24.58 28.74
C ALA A 291 -9.94 -25.38 28.31
N SER A 292 -9.33 -25.05 27.17
CA SER A 292 -8.18 -25.79 26.64
C SER A 292 -7.42 -25.02 25.56
N GLY A 293 -6.12 -25.27 25.46
CA GLY A 293 -5.23 -24.76 24.41
C GLY A 293 -4.54 -23.45 24.79
N PRO A 294 -3.50 -23.06 24.02
CA PRO A 294 -2.86 -21.76 24.20
C PRO A 294 -3.82 -20.63 23.80
N VAL A 295 -3.78 -19.53 24.55
CA VAL A 295 -4.48 -18.28 24.20
C VAL A 295 -3.44 -17.29 23.71
N VAL A 296 -3.67 -16.70 22.54
CA VAL A 296 -2.83 -15.63 21.99
C VAL A 296 -3.49 -14.29 22.32
N LEU A 297 -2.82 -13.46 23.12
CA LEU A 297 -3.23 -12.09 23.40
C LEU A 297 -2.39 -11.15 22.53
N ALA A 298 -3.03 -10.46 21.60
CA ALA A 298 -2.38 -9.46 20.75
C ALA A 298 -2.48 -8.08 21.42
N ASP A 299 -1.33 -7.44 21.67
CA ASP A 299 -1.31 -6.03 22.07
C ASP A 299 -1.55 -5.15 20.84
N HIS A 300 -2.80 -4.82 20.59
CA HIS A 300 -3.17 -3.97 19.45
C HIS A 300 -2.66 -2.53 19.58
N ALA A 301 -2.39 -2.06 20.80
CA ALA A 301 -1.97 -0.68 21.04
C ALA A 301 -0.48 -0.47 20.77
N ASP A 302 0.32 -1.53 20.83
CA ASP A 302 1.77 -1.50 20.61
C ASP A 302 2.23 -2.54 19.57
N ASN A 303 1.58 -2.49 18.41
CA ASN A 303 1.81 -3.40 17.31
C ASN A 303 2.94 -2.92 16.38
N ALA A 304 4.05 -3.65 16.31
CA ALA A 304 5.15 -3.38 15.38
C ALA A 304 4.71 -3.34 13.91
N GLY A 305 3.67 -4.09 13.55
CA GLY A 305 3.11 -4.09 12.20
C GLY A 305 2.43 -2.79 11.79
N VAL A 306 2.36 -1.78 12.67
CA VAL A 306 1.91 -0.40 12.37
C VAL A 306 2.96 0.63 12.85
N GLY A 307 4.22 0.20 12.97
CA GLY A 307 5.37 1.04 13.33
C GLY A 307 5.49 1.41 14.80
N ALA A 308 4.73 0.77 15.69
CA ALA A 308 4.88 0.93 17.14
C ALA A 308 6.17 0.24 17.64
N PRO A 309 6.81 0.74 18.72
CA PRO A 309 8.10 0.26 19.19
C PRO A 309 8.11 -1.15 19.81
N SER A 310 6.95 -1.70 20.19
CA SER A 310 6.87 -3.00 20.90
C SER A 310 7.60 -3.01 22.24
N ASP A 311 7.56 -1.89 22.96
CA ASP A 311 8.17 -1.69 24.29
C ASP A 311 7.14 -1.55 25.44
N SER A 312 5.84 -1.72 25.14
CA SER A 312 4.73 -1.75 26.08
C SER A 312 4.88 -2.91 27.07
N THR A 313 4.77 -2.57 28.34
CA THR A 313 4.84 -3.53 29.46
C THR A 313 3.51 -3.67 30.19
N TYR A 314 2.41 -3.11 29.67
CA TYR A 314 1.10 -3.13 30.35
C TYR A 314 0.53 -4.55 30.50
N ILE A 315 0.66 -5.39 29.48
CA ILE A 315 0.25 -6.81 29.56
C ILE A 315 1.14 -7.56 30.54
N LEU A 316 2.46 -7.32 30.53
CA LEU A 316 3.40 -7.91 31.49
C LEU A 316 3.05 -7.51 32.94
N GLN A 317 2.74 -6.24 33.17
CA GLN A 317 2.31 -5.76 34.48
C GLN A 317 1.03 -6.47 34.93
N ALA A 318 0.05 -6.65 34.05
CA ALA A 318 -1.18 -7.37 34.36
C ALA A 318 -0.94 -8.86 34.67
N ILE A 319 0.01 -9.52 33.99
CA ILE A 319 0.45 -10.89 34.31
C ILE A 319 0.97 -10.97 35.74
N LEU A 320 1.86 -10.04 36.11
CA LEU A 320 2.48 -10.00 37.44
C LEU A 320 1.44 -9.70 38.53
N ASP A 321 0.59 -8.70 38.32
CA ASP A 321 -0.43 -8.28 39.29
C ASP A 321 -1.46 -9.39 39.57
N LYS A 322 -1.82 -10.17 38.54
CA LYS A 322 -2.75 -11.29 38.64
C LYS A 322 -2.07 -12.62 39.00
N ASN A 323 -0.74 -12.64 39.14
CA ASN A 323 0.07 -13.85 39.36
C ASN A 323 -0.24 -14.96 38.34
N ILE A 324 -0.33 -14.60 37.05
CA ILE A 324 -0.58 -15.58 35.99
C ILE A 324 0.70 -16.40 35.76
N GLU A 325 0.57 -17.72 35.86
CA GLU A 325 1.63 -18.68 35.56
C GLU A 325 1.48 -19.24 34.13
N ASN A 326 2.52 -19.91 33.61
CA ASN A 326 2.51 -20.56 32.29
C ASN A 326 2.25 -19.61 31.11
N VAL A 327 2.97 -18.48 31.08
CA VAL A 327 3.00 -17.51 29.98
C VAL A 327 4.33 -17.63 29.22
N ALA A 328 4.31 -17.46 27.90
CA ALA A 328 5.47 -17.49 27.00
C ALA A 328 5.53 -16.23 26.14
#